data_AF-M6UD34-F1
#
_entry.id   AF-M6UD34-F1
#
_cell.length_a   1.000
_cell.length_b   1.000
_cell.length_c   1.000
_cell.angle_alpha   90.00
_cell.angle_beta   90.00
_cell.angle_gamma   90.00
#
_symmetry.space_group_name_H-M   'P 1'
#
loop_
_entity.id
_entity.type
_entity.pdbx_description
1 polymer ?
#
loop_
_entity_poly.entity_id
_entity_poly.type
_entity_poly.pdbx_seq_one_letter_code
_entity_poly.pdbx_strand_id
1 'polypeptide(L)'
;MSRLAIELKPGVFVATVGARVRDQIWKKICEEWKSDALMLYSSNTEQGYIIRSNGDPSREIVEFDGIQLIAKPDPKSDHIQITDEIDESNTEINSPFPNIEEFFVEKADSLRAELDQNLNNP
;
A
#
# COMPACT_ATOMS: atom_id res chain seq x y z
N MET A 1 5.01 -17.57 20.81
CA MET A 1 3.73 -16.84 20.87
C MET A 1 2.65 -17.53 21.70
N SER A 2 2.58 -18.87 21.72
CA SER A 2 1.47 -19.66 22.32
C SER A 2 1.12 -19.38 23.79
N ARG A 3 2.03 -18.82 24.59
CA ARG A 3 1.74 -18.44 25.98
C ARG A 3 0.86 -17.18 26.10
N LEU A 4 0.92 -16.28 25.13
CA LEU A 4 0.29 -14.96 25.20
C LEU A 4 -0.86 -14.79 24.19
N ALA A 5 -0.86 -15.60 23.13
CA ALA A 5 -1.79 -15.46 22.02
C ALA A 5 -2.37 -16.82 21.62
N ILE A 6 -3.59 -16.80 21.12
CA ILE A 6 -4.25 -17.94 20.48
C ILE A 6 -3.92 -17.89 18.98
N GLU A 7 -3.46 -19.02 18.44
CA GLU A 7 -3.24 -19.17 17.00
C GLU A 7 -4.56 -19.61 16.34
N LEU A 8 -5.11 -18.77 15.47
CA LEU A 8 -6.36 -19.06 14.76
C LEU A 8 -6.13 -19.85 13.48
N LYS A 9 -5.00 -19.58 12.82
CA LYS A 9 -4.49 -20.22 11.59
C LYS A 9 -2.96 -20.15 11.63
N PRO A 10 -2.25 -20.99 10.86
CA PRO A 10 -0.80 -20.90 10.75
C PRO A 10 -0.33 -19.46 10.51
N GLY A 11 0.43 -18.92 11.47
CA GLY A 11 0.97 -17.55 11.39
C GLY A 11 0.01 -16.42 11.78
N VAL A 12 -1.24 -16.71 12.17
CA VAL A 12 -2.23 -15.72 12.59
C VAL A 12 -2.53 -15.87 14.08
N PHE A 13 -2.14 -14.86 14.85
CA PHE A 13 -2.24 -14.86 16.31
C PHE A 13 -3.15 -13.74 16.81
N VAL A 14 -3.97 -14.03 17.81
CA VAL A 14 -4.84 -13.05 18.49
C VAL A 14 -4.59 -13.08 19.99
N ALA A 15 -4.43 -11.91 20.59
CA ALA A 15 -4.18 -11.74 22.02
C ALA A 15 -4.77 -10.44 22.53
N THR A 16 -5.16 -10.42 23.81
CA THR A 16 -5.42 -9.17 24.54
C THR A 16 -4.23 -8.92 25.46
N VAL A 17 -3.40 -7.92 25.12
CA VAL A 17 -2.19 -7.60 25.87
C VAL A 17 -2.05 -6.09 26.04
N GLY A 18 -1.43 -5.66 27.13
CA GLY A 18 -1.11 -4.24 27.35
C GLY A 18 0.01 -3.73 26.45
N ALA A 19 0.12 -2.40 26.31
CA ALA A 19 1.07 -1.73 25.42
C ALA A 19 2.52 -2.22 25.58
N ARG A 20 3.00 -2.35 26.82
CA ARG A 20 4.37 -2.83 27.11
C ARG A 20 4.63 -4.22 26.56
N VAL A 21 3.69 -5.15 26.76
CA VAL A 21 3.83 -6.54 26.30
C VAL A 21 3.76 -6.59 24.77
N ARG A 22 2.84 -5.83 24.17
CA ARG A 22 2.74 -5.67 22.71
C ARG A 22 4.07 -5.17 22.12
N ASP A 23 4.66 -4.13 22.68
CA ASP A 23 5.90 -3.55 22.14
C ASP A 23 7.10 -4.49 22.33
N GLN A 24 7.14 -5.26 23.43
CA GLN A 24 8.12 -6.34 23.59
C GLN A 24 7.95 -7.44 22.56
N ILE A 25 6.70 -7.85 22.29
CA ILE A 25 6.40 -8.83 21.24
C ILE A 25 6.88 -8.31 19.89
N TRP A 26 6.57 -7.05 19.57
CA TRP A 26 7.01 -6.41 18.32
C TRP A 26 8.53 -6.42 18.18
N LYS A 27 9.24 -6.03 19.25
CA LYS A 27 10.70 -6.06 19.30
C LYS A 27 11.25 -7.47 19.01
N LYS A 28 10.67 -8.51 19.60
CA LYS A 28 11.08 -9.91 19.35
C LYS A 28 10.89 -10.33 17.90
N ILE A 29 9.76 -9.95 17.30
CA ILE A 29 9.47 -10.24 15.89
C ILE A 29 10.53 -9.59 14.99
N CYS A 30 10.84 -8.31 15.22
CA CYS A 30 11.76 -7.55 14.38
C CYS A 30 13.22 -7.98 14.58
N GLU A 31 13.68 -8.11 15.83
CA GLU A 31 15.10 -8.26 16.15
C GLU A 31 15.54 -9.72 16.34
N GLU A 32 14.75 -10.51 17.07
CA GLU A 32 15.11 -11.89 17.41
C GLU A 32 14.72 -12.85 16.28
N TRP A 33 13.48 -12.78 15.80
CA TRP A 33 12.97 -13.71 14.79
C TRP A 33 13.21 -13.25 13.36
N LYS A 34 13.40 -11.94 13.16
CA LYS A 34 13.64 -11.32 11.86
C LYS A 34 12.65 -11.83 10.80
N SER A 35 11.38 -11.90 11.19
CA SER A 35 10.32 -12.50 10.38
C SER A 35 9.44 -11.43 9.75
N ASP A 36 8.97 -11.69 8.54
CA ASP A 36 7.95 -10.86 7.90
C ASP A 36 6.66 -10.94 8.72
N ALA A 37 6.13 -9.79 9.14
CA ALA A 37 5.00 -9.75 10.04
C ALA A 37 4.19 -8.46 9.93
N LEU A 38 2.89 -8.61 10.16
CA LEU A 38 1.97 -7.51 10.37
C LEU A 38 1.42 -7.58 11.81
N MET A 39 1.41 -6.45 12.52
CA MET A 39 0.76 -6.32 13.81
C MET A 39 -0.33 -5.26 13.73
N LEU A 40 -1.57 -5.67 13.98
CA LEU A 40 -2.71 -4.76 14.13
C LEU A 40 -3.13 -4.75 15.60
N TYR A 41 -3.32 -3.57 16.16
CA TYR A 41 -3.74 -3.40 17.55
C TYR A 41 -4.63 -2.18 17.72
N SER A 42 -5.54 -2.25 18.70
CA SER A 42 -6.43 -1.14 19.01
C SER A 42 -5.65 0.06 19.56
N SER A 43 -6.01 1.25 19.07
CA SER A 43 -5.43 2.53 19.46
C SER A 43 -6.50 3.62 19.43
N ASN A 44 -6.22 4.75 20.09
CA ASN A 44 -7.10 5.92 20.07
C ASN A 44 -6.86 6.79 18.82
N THR A 45 -7.02 6.20 17.64
CA THR A 45 -6.99 6.85 16.32
C THR A 45 -8.40 6.87 15.74
N GLU A 46 -8.62 7.62 14.66
CA GLU A 46 -9.95 7.70 14.02
C GLU A 46 -10.44 6.33 13.50
N GLN A 47 -9.53 5.47 13.06
CA GLN A 47 -9.84 4.10 12.65
C GLN A 47 -9.98 3.12 13.84
N GLY A 48 -9.57 3.52 15.04
CA GLY A 48 -9.58 2.68 16.24
C GLY A 48 -8.46 1.64 16.31
N TYR A 49 -7.52 1.66 15.36
CA TYR A 49 -6.36 0.76 15.32
C TYR A 49 -5.12 1.40 14.70
N ILE A 50 -3.97 0.76 14.90
CA ILE A 50 -2.72 1.04 14.21
C ILE A 50 -2.17 -0.28 13.65
N ILE A 51 -1.55 -0.20 12.48
CA ILE A 51 -0.87 -1.30 11.81
C ILE A 51 0.65 -1.04 11.87
N ARG A 52 1.43 -2.09 12.13
CA ARG A 52 2.89 -2.09 11.97
C ARG A 52 3.28 -3.24 11.04
N SER A 53 4.28 -3.01 10.19
CA SER A 53 4.89 -4.01 9.32
C SER A 53 6.38 -4.18 9.62
N ASN A 54 6.89 -5.39 9.44
CA ASN A 54 8.30 -5.72 9.46
C ASN A 54 8.60 -6.67 8.30
N GLY A 55 9.76 -6.52 7.66
CA GLY A 55 10.20 -7.37 6.55
C GLY A 55 9.66 -6.91 5.19
N ASP A 56 9.53 -7.85 4.25
CA ASP A 56 8.99 -7.59 2.91
C ASP A 56 7.54 -8.10 2.81
N PRO A 57 6.55 -7.27 3.16
CA PRO A 57 5.17 -7.64 2.91
C PRO A 57 4.88 -7.46 1.42
N SER A 58 4.19 -8.42 0.83
CA SER A 58 3.51 -8.27 -0.49
C SER A 58 2.53 -7.08 -0.59
N ARG A 59 2.41 -6.28 0.49
CA ARG A 59 1.52 -5.15 0.67
C ARG A 59 2.17 -4.11 1.58
N GLU A 60 2.17 -2.85 1.18
CA GLU A 60 2.74 -1.76 1.97
C GLU A 60 1.67 -1.01 2.78
N ILE A 61 2.07 -0.41 3.89
CA ILE A 61 1.19 0.47 4.68
C ILE A 61 1.38 1.89 4.15
N VAL A 62 0.29 2.51 3.69
CA VAL A 62 0.28 3.88 3.16
C VAL A 62 -0.58 4.76 4.06
N GLU A 63 -0.07 5.93 4.42
CA GLU A 63 -0.83 6.97 5.11
C GLU A 63 -1.47 7.90 4.08
N PHE A 64 -2.78 8.08 4.16
CA PHE A 64 -3.52 8.99 3.30
C PHE A 64 -4.53 9.75 4.16
N ASP A 65 -4.47 11.08 4.18
CA ASP A 65 -5.43 11.92 4.93
C ASP A 65 -5.66 11.47 6.39
N GLY A 66 -4.58 11.07 7.08
CA GLY A 66 -4.64 10.63 8.49
C GLY A 66 -5.18 9.20 8.71
N ILE A 67 -5.45 8.44 7.65
CA ILE A 67 -5.88 7.04 7.72
C ILE A 67 -4.81 6.08 7.16
N GLN A 68 -4.65 4.94 7.83
CA GLN A 68 -3.78 3.85 7.37
C GLN A 68 -4.50 2.95 6.38
N LEU A 69 -3.89 2.79 5.22
CA LEU A 69 -4.34 1.95 4.11
C LEU A 69 -3.30 0.87 3.81
N ILE A 70 -3.74 -0.20 3.15
CA ILE A 70 -2.88 -1.28 2.68
C ILE A 70 -2.89 -1.28 1.15
N ALA A 71 -1.77 -0.88 0.54
CA ALA A 71 -1.61 -0.89 -0.90
C ALA A 71 -0.94 -2.19 -1.36
N LYS A 72 -1.28 -2.64 -2.57
CA LYS A 72 -0.51 -3.68 -3.25
C LYS A 72 0.50 -2.95 -4.14
N PRO A 73 1.80 -3.20 -3.99
CA PRO A 73 2.80 -2.61 -4.87
C PRO A 73 2.49 -3.02 -6.32
N ASP A 74 2.45 -2.05 -7.22
CA ASP A 74 2.37 -2.32 -8.66
C ASP A 74 3.76 -2.77 -9.11
N PRO A 75 3.92 -3.95 -9.72
CA PRO A 75 5.22 -4.41 -10.20
C PRO A 75 5.86 -3.49 -11.26
N LYS A 76 5.14 -2.49 -11.78
CA LYS A 76 5.65 -1.51 -12.75
C LYS A 76 6.01 -0.14 -12.16
N SER A 77 5.68 0.12 -10.89
CA SER A 77 6.02 1.38 -10.24
C SER A 77 7.36 1.22 -9.52
N ASP A 78 8.46 1.53 -10.22
CA ASP A 78 9.75 1.74 -9.56
C ASP A 78 9.60 2.93 -8.60
N HIS A 79 9.84 2.69 -7.31
CA HIS A 79 9.75 3.73 -6.27
C HIS A 79 10.73 4.87 -6.57
N ILE A 80 10.22 6.02 -7.00
CA ILE A 80 10.99 7.26 -6.99
C ILE A 80 11.23 7.62 -5.53
N GLN A 81 12.48 7.53 -5.08
CA GLN A 81 12.93 8.18 -3.86
C GLN A 81 12.89 9.69 -4.11
N ILE A 82 11.86 10.36 -3.61
CA ILE A 82 11.85 11.82 -3.57
C ILE A 82 12.88 12.23 -2.52
N THR A 83 14.11 12.49 -2.96
CA THR A 83 15.10 13.25 -2.19
C THR A 83 14.78 14.74 -2.32
N ASP A 84 14.95 15.50 -1.24
CA ASP A 84 14.57 16.92 -1.07
C ASP A 84 15.29 17.94 -2.00
N GLU A 85 15.80 17.53 -3.15
CA GLU A 85 16.34 18.42 -4.18
C GLU A 85 15.34 18.54 -5.33
N ILE A 86 14.50 19.58 -5.30
CA ILE A 86 13.64 19.95 -6.43
C ILE A 86 14.52 20.63 -7.48
N ASP A 87 14.94 19.88 -8.49
CA ASP A 87 15.42 20.43 -9.77
C ASP A 87 14.20 20.63 -10.69
N GLU A 88 13.80 21.88 -10.89
CA GLU A 88 12.63 22.30 -11.69
C GLU A 88 12.71 21.92 -13.18
N SER A 89 13.77 21.22 -13.63
CA SER A 89 14.01 20.94 -15.05
C SER A 89 13.60 19.54 -15.53
N ASN A 90 13.20 18.60 -14.66
CA ASN A 90 12.77 17.25 -15.07
C ASN A 90 11.62 16.72 -14.20
N THR A 91 10.41 17.24 -14.39
CA THR A 91 9.21 16.68 -13.77
C THR A 91 8.51 15.72 -14.72
N GLU A 92 9.12 14.57 -15.03
CA GLU A 92 8.34 13.39 -15.38
C GLU A 92 7.66 12.92 -14.09
N ILE A 93 6.44 13.42 -13.88
CA ILE A 93 5.53 12.91 -12.87
C ILE A 93 5.25 11.46 -13.30
N ASN A 94 6.00 10.49 -12.79
CA ASN A 94 5.61 9.08 -12.85
C ASN A 94 4.42 8.89 -11.91
N SER A 95 3.31 9.43 -12.38
CA SER A 95 1.99 9.23 -11.85
C SER A 95 1.62 7.76 -12.07
N PRO A 96 1.10 7.05 -11.06
CA PRO A 96 0.55 5.71 -11.23
C PRO A 96 -0.70 5.71 -12.13
N PHE A 97 -1.26 6.89 -12.43
CA PHE A 97 -2.26 7.07 -13.47
C PHE A 97 -1.57 7.47 -14.78
N PRO A 98 -1.94 6.86 -15.92
CA PRO A 98 -1.47 7.32 -17.22
C PRO A 98 -1.73 8.82 -17.36
N ASN A 99 -0.85 9.53 -18.07
CA ASN A 99 -1.01 10.97 -18.29
C ASN A 99 -2.45 11.21 -18.76
N ILE A 100 -3.18 12.04 -18.01
CA ILE A 100 -4.60 12.28 -18.26
C ILE A 100 -4.81 12.80 -19.68
N GLU A 101 -3.87 13.59 -20.21
CA GLU A 101 -3.92 14.01 -21.61
C GLU A 101 -3.82 12.83 -22.57
N GLU A 102 -2.90 11.90 -22.32
CA GLU A 102 -2.70 10.71 -23.14
C GLU A 102 -3.93 9.78 -23.09
N PHE A 103 -4.54 9.62 -21.91
CA PHE A 103 -5.80 8.89 -21.75
C PHE A 103 -6.95 9.52 -22.54
N PHE A 104 -7.10 10.86 -22.49
CA PHE A 104 -8.14 11.54 -23.25
C PHE A 104 -7.89 11.49 -24.76
N VAL A 105 -6.63 11.55 -25.20
CA VAL A 105 -6.24 11.40 -26.61
C VAL A 105 -6.56 10.00 -27.11
N GLU A 106 -6.12 8.95 -26.40
CA GLU A 106 -6.42 7.56 -26.75
C GLU A 106 -7.93 7.32 -26.84
N LYS A 107 -8.70 7.84 -25.88
CA LYS A 107 -10.14 7.67 -25.86
C LYS A 107 -10.84 8.45 -26.98
N ALA A 108 -10.36 9.64 -27.32
CA ALA A 108 -10.89 10.43 -28.44
C ALA A 108 -10.66 9.72 -29.78
N ASP A 109 -9.49 9.11 -29.98
CA ASP A 109 -9.17 8.38 -31.20
C ASP A 109 -9.94 7.07 -31.33
N SER A 110 -10.13 6.36 -30.20
CA SER A 110 -11.03 5.21 -30.13
C SER A 110 -12.47 5.57 -30.53
N LEU A 111 -12.99 6.71 -30.07
CA LEU A 111 -14.34 7.17 -30.43
C LEU A 111 -14.46 7.57 -31.91
N ARG A 112 -13.42 8.21 -32.47
CA ARG A 112 -13.36 8.54 -33.90
C ARG A 112 -13.37 7.28 -34.77
N ALA A 113 -12.56 6.29 -34.42
CA ALA A 113 -12.51 5.01 -35.11
C ALA A 113 -13.86 4.26 -35.06
N GLU A 114 -14.57 4.32 -33.93
CA GLU A 114 -15.90 3.71 -33.76
C GLU A 114 -17.00 4.44 -34.55
N LEU A 115 -16.90 5.76 -34.69
CA LEU A 115 -17.78 6.57 -35.56
C LEU A 115 -17.54 6.25 -37.04
N ASP A 116 -16.28 6.14 -37.48
CA ASP A 116 -15.92 5.83 -38.86
C ASP A 116 -16.32 4.39 -39.26
N GLN A 117 -16.31 3.44 -38.31
CA GLN A 117 -16.81 2.08 -38.53
C GLN A 117 -18.34 2.03 -38.66
N ASN A 118 -19.07 2.85 -37.91
CA ASN A 118 -20.53 2.93 -37.99
C ASN A 118 -21.03 3.68 -39.25
N LEU A 119 -20.23 4.59 -39.81
CA LEU A 119 -20.52 5.26 -41.08
C LEU A 119 -20.31 4.38 -42.32
N ASN A 120 -19.51 3.30 -42.19
CA ASN A 120 -19.16 2.40 -43.28
C ASN A 120 -19.95 1.08 -43.30
N ASN A 121 -20.99 0.94 -42.47
CA ASN A 121 -21.91 -0.19 -42.50
C ASN A 121 -23.35 0.34 -42.68
N PRO A 122 -24.00 0.19 -43.86
CA PRO A 122 -25.35 0.69 -44.10
C PRO A 122 -26.43 -0.07 -43.32
#